data_AF-A0A7J4FVZ3-F1
#
_entry.id   AF-A0A7J4FVZ3-F1
#
_cell.length_a   1.000
_cell.length_b   1.000
_cell.length_c   1.000
_cell.angle_alpha   90.00
_cell.angle_beta   90.00
_cell.angle_gamma   90.00
#
_symmetry.space_group_name_H-M   'P 1'
#
loop_
_entity.id
_entity.type
_entity.pdbx_description
1 polymer ?
#
loop_
_entity_poly.entity_id
_entity_poly.type
_entity_poly.pdbx_seq_one_letter_code
_entity_poly.pdbx_strand_id
1 'polypeptide(L)'
;MNNPKLMQLGICISAILTIAAVTVQSCSAATPAMDKIRFTDLPPTIDIKPGSRASFDVTLKNYGNQYADVSINARSVPDAITIVGDDETKLVDMGKSVTYHITIRADDDIAPGIYQFEIADKSGVDQHTWEAVSVRVKGEGVSIPPSNAGSEETEAEKSSGFGIVALVSALLLAYRYGCSRP
;
A
#
# COMPACT_ATOMS: atom_id res chain seq x y z
N MET A 1 78.25 -49.92 -40.16
CA MET A 1 77.40 -51.12 -40.05
C MET A 1 76.07 -50.72 -39.44
N ASN A 2 74.98 -51.06 -40.13
CA ASN A 2 73.60 -51.33 -39.68
C ASN A 2 73.01 -50.61 -38.44
N ASN A 3 72.04 -49.71 -38.68
CA ASN A 3 70.57 -49.91 -38.53
C ASN A 3 70.03 -50.61 -37.24
N PRO A 4 68.73 -50.45 -36.87
CA PRO A 4 67.93 -49.25 -36.52
C PRO A 4 66.90 -49.58 -35.38
N LYS A 5 65.84 -48.76 -35.20
CA LYS A 5 64.50 -49.11 -34.63
C LYS A 5 64.44 -49.34 -33.10
N LEU A 6 63.36 -49.12 -32.34
CA LEU A 6 61.95 -48.76 -32.57
C LEU A 6 61.34 -48.36 -31.19
N MET A 7 60.29 -47.52 -31.22
CA MET A 7 59.06 -47.59 -30.40
C MET A 7 59.13 -47.70 -28.85
N GLN A 8 58.57 -46.71 -28.16
CA GLN A 8 57.28 -46.80 -27.45
C GLN A 8 57.05 -45.49 -26.67
N LEU A 9 56.05 -44.70 -27.06
CA LEU A 9 54.72 -44.68 -26.42
C LEU A 9 54.80 -44.24 -24.95
N GLY A 10 54.73 -42.94 -24.73
CA GLY A 10 54.61 -42.32 -23.40
C GLY A 10 53.70 -41.10 -23.49
N ILE A 11 52.41 -41.35 -23.59
CA ILE A 11 51.36 -40.34 -23.40
C ILE A 11 51.47 -39.86 -21.96
N CYS A 12 52.06 -38.69 -21.74
CA CYS A 12 51.95 -37.95 -20.48
C CYS A 12 51.09 -36.72 -20.72
N ILE A 13 49.78 -36.98 -20.61
CA ILE A 13 48.74 -36.02 -20.28
C ILE A 13 49.20 -35.21 -19.06
N SER A 14 49.14 -33.88 -19.16
CA SER A 14 48.65 -32.95 -18.12
C SER A 14 49.45 -31.64 -18.08
N ALA A 15 48.84 -30.59 -18.60
CA ALA A 15 48.87 -29.25 -18.01
C ALA A 15 47.76 -28.42 -18.66
N ILE A 16 46.50 -28.80 -18.40
CA ILE A 16 45.38 -27.88 -18.64
C ILE A 16 45.51 -26.81 -17.56
N LEU A 17 45.96 -25.63 -17.97
CA LEU A 17 46.00 -24.43 -17.15
C LEU A 17 44.54 -23.94 -16.99
N THR A 18 43.81 -24.48 -16.02
CA THR A 18 42.48 -23.97 -15.64
C THR A 18 42.66 -22.63 -14.96
N ILE A 19 42.49 -21.55 -15.73
CA ILE A 19 42.26 -20.21 -15.18
C ILE A 19 40.90 -20.25 -14.49
N ALA A 20 40.89 -20.48 -13.18
CA ALA A 20 39.74 -20.21 -12.35
C ALA A 20 39.56 -18.69 -12.32
N ALA A 21 38.81 -18.15 -13.28
CA ALA A 21 38.23 -16.82 -13.17
C ALA A 21 37.22 -16.90 -12.02
N VAL A 22 37.69 -16.65 -10.80
CA VAL A 22 36.83 -16.39 -9.65
C VAL A 22 36.12 -15.09 -9.99
N THR A 23 34.93 -15.22 -10.57
CA THR A 23 33.96 -14.15 -10.56
C THR A 23 33.62 -13.94 -9.10
N VAL A 24 34.34 -13.02 -8.44
CA VAL A 24 33.82 -12.34 -7.27
C VAL A 24 32.60 -11.59 -7.78
N GLN A 25 31.50 -12.33 -7.77
CA GLN A 25 30.16 -11.88 -7.99
C GLN A 25 30.01 -10.75 -7.00
N SER A 26 30.16 -9.53 -7.52
CA SER A 26 30.05 -8.32 -6.73
C SER A 26 28.68 -8.42 -6.11
N CYS A 27 28.66 -8.74 -4.82
CA CYS A 27 27.48 -8.65 -4.01
C CYS A 27 27.16 -7.16 -4.04
N SER A 28 26.34 -6.76 -5.01
CA SER A 28 25.74 -5.44 -5.03
C SER A 28 24.90 -5.40 -3.76
N ALA A 29 25.51 -4.91 -2.68
CA ALA A 29 24.77 -4.48 -1.52
C ALA A 29 23.71 -3.55 -2.09
N ALA A 30 22.44 -3.98 -2.04
CA ALA A 30 21.33 -3.13 -2.38
C ALA A 30 21.55 -1.83 -1.60
N THR A 31 21.72 -0.73 -2.32
CA THR A 31 21.92 0.58 -1.75
C THR A 31 20.85 0.74 -0.65
N PRO A 32 21.21 1.07 0.61
CA PRO A 32 20.20 1.27 1.64
C PRO A 32 19.20 2.29 1.08
N ALA A 33 17.91 1.95 1.14
CA ALA A 33 16.84 2.75 0.56
C ALA A 33 17.09 4.23 0.90
N MET A 34 17.31 5.06 -0.14
CA MET A 34 17.59 6.49 0.04
C MET A 34 16.40 7.23 0.66
N ASP A 35 15.23 6.60 0.65
CA ASP A 35 14.04 6.99 1.38
C ASP A 35 14.17 6.66 2.87
N LYS A 36 14.47 7.72 3.61
CA LYS A 36 14.54 7.79 5.06
C LYS A 36 13.23 8.31 5.66
N ILE A 37 12.29 8.85 4.89
CA ILE A 37 11.05 9.43 5.41
C ILE A 37 9.86 8.73 4.75
N ARG A 38 9.28 7.76 5.47
CA ARG A 38 8.29 6.85 4.88
C ARG A 38 6.93 6.99 5.51
N PHE A 39 5.89 6.78 4.71
CA PHE A 39 4.55 6.55 5.21
C PHE A 39 4.51 5.25 6.01
N THR A 40 4.06 5.33 7.26
CA THR A 40 3.80 4.17 8.12
C THR A 40 2.32 3.90 8.30
N ASP A 41 1.49 4.89 7.98
CA ASP A 41 0.04 4.76 7.96
C ASP A 41 -0.51 5.57 6.79
N LEU A 42 -1.19 4.87 5.88
CA LEU A 42 -1.79 5.42 4.67
C LEU A 42 -3.11 4.67 4.44
N PRO A 43 -4.25 5.37 4.35
CA PRO A 43 -5.52 4.71 4.11
C PRO A 43 -5.55 4.08 2.72
N PRO A 44 -5.99 2.82 2.59
CA PRO A 44 -6.01 2.13 1.29
C PRO A 44 -7.06 2.71 0.33
N THR A 45 -8.16 3.26 0.85
CA THR A 45 -9.21 3.89 0.05
C THR A 45 -9.97 4.93 0.88
N ILE A 46 -10.26 6.08 0.27
CA ILE A 46 -11.06 7.15 0.86
C ILE A 46 -12.41 7.19 0.14
N ASP A 47 -13.51 7.12 0.89
CA ASP A 47 -14.85 7.25 0.33
C ASP A 47 -15.30 8.72 0.35
N ILE A 48 -15.83 9.21 -0.76
CA ILE A 48 -16.36 10.58 -0.89
C ILE A 48 -17.66 10.59 -1.72
N LYS A 49 -18.50 11.60 -1.53
CA LYS A 49 -19.67 11.87 -2.39
C LYS A 49 -19.38 13.05 -3.33
N PRO A 50 -20.02 13.15 -4.50
CA PRO A 50 -20.00 14.37 -5.30
C PRO A 50 -20.37 15.60 -4.46
N GLY A 51 -19.67 16.72 -4.70
CA GLY A 51 -19.87 18.00 -4.01
C GLY A 51 -19.42 18.06 -2.54
N SER A 52 -18.93 16.94 -2.00
CA SER A 52 -18.58 16.83 -0.57
C SER A 52 -17.07 16.92 -0.31
N ARG A 53 -16.70 17.01 0.97
CA ARG A 53 -15.32 16.87 1.45
C ARG A 53 -15.15 15.57 2.21
N ALA A 54 -13.97 14.98 2.09
CA ALA A 54 -13.51 13.88 2.93
C ALA A 54 -12.14 14.21 3.48
N SER A 55 -11.88 13.79 4.72
CA SER A 55 -10.57 13.99 5.35
C SER A 55 -10.00 12.66 5.82
N PHE A 56 -8.68 12.56 5.77
CA PHE A 56 -7.95 11.36 6.17
C PHE A 56 -6.58 11.74 6.73
N ASP A 57 -6.06 10.86 7.58
CA ASP A 57 -4.77 11.06 8.19
C ASP A 57 -3.71 10.21 7.49
N VAL A 58 -2.51 10.75 7.38
CA VAL A 58 -1.32 10.02 6.94
C VAL A 58 -0.21 10.22 7.95
N THR A 59 0.52 9.15 8.27
CA THR A 59 1.63 9.23 9.23
C THR A 59 2.95 8.96 8.54
N LEU A 60 3.87 9.92 8.64
CA LEU A 60 5.25 9.78 8.19
C LEU A 60 6.16 9.47 9.37
N LYS A 61 7.21 8.69 9.12
CA LYS A 61 8.27 8.39 10.09
C LYS A 61 9.64 8.66 9.52
N ASN A 62 10.46 9.36 10.29
CA ASN A 62 11.86 9.61 9.97
C ASN A 62 12.73 8.43 10.45
N TYR A 63 13.19 7.61 9.52
CA TYR A 63 14.16 6.53 9.70
C TYR A 63 15.61 6.98 9.49
N GLY A 64 15.83 8.26 9.19
CA GLY A 64 17.14 8.87 9.04
C GLY A 64 17.87 9.06 10.38
N ASN A 65 19.10 9.56 10.27
CA ASN A 65 20.00 9.85 11.37
C ASN A 65 20.15 11.35 11.67
N GLN A 66 19.22 12.17 11.15
CA GLN A 66 19.13 13.60 11.40
C GLN A 66 17.65 14.02 11.40
N TYR A 67 17.34 15.18 11.97
CA TYR A 67 16.02 15.78 11.83
C TYR A 67 15.72 16.14 10.36
N ALA A 68 14.44 16.27 10.03
CA ALA A 68 13.99 16.68 8.72
C ALA A 68 12.79 17.62 8.83
N ASP A 69 12.82 18.69 8.04
CA ASP A 69 11.62 19.48 7.74
C ASP A 69 10.87 18.77 6.62
N VAL A 70 9.65 18.34 6.91
CA VAL A 70 8.84 17.51 6.03
C VAL A 70 7.56 18.25 5.72
N SER A 71 7.09 18.22 4.49
CA SER A 71 5.70 18.52 4.12
C SER A 71 5.15 17.39 3.26
N ILE A 72 3.88 17.45 2.88
CA ILE A 72 3.30 16.53 1.90
C ILE A 72 3.34 17.17 0.51
N ASN A 73 3.64 16.36 -0.51
CA ASN A 73 3.48 16.72 -1.90
C ASN A 73 2.46 15.78 -2.55
N ALA A 74 1.74 16.27 -3.55
CA ALA A 74 0.78 15.48 -4.29
C ALA A 74 0.97 15.69 -5.79
N ARG A 75 0.70 14.66 -6.59
CA ARG A 75 0.71 14.72 -8.04
C ARG A 75 -0.38 13.84 -8.63
N SER A 76 -0.61 14.02 -9.94
CA SER A 76 -1.61 13.24 -10.68
C SER A 76 -3.01 13.33 -10.06
N VAL A 77 -3.32 14.48 -9.44
CA VAL A 77 -4.64 14.72 -8.84
C VAL A 77 -5.64 14.88 -10.00
N PRO A 78 -6.71 14.07 -10.08
CA PRO A 78 -7.72 14.21 -11.12
C PRO A 78 -8.40 15.57 -11.06
N ASP A 79 -8.71 16.16 -12.22
CA ASP A 79 -9.26 17.53 -12.31
C ASP A 79 -10.50 17.76 -11.43
N ALA A 80 -11.37 16.75 -11.29
CA ALA A 80 -12.60 16.81 -10.49
C ALA A 80 -12.40 16.58 -8.98
N ILE A 81 -11.14 16.48 -8.52
CA ILE A 81 -10.76 16.33 -7.11
C ILE A 81 -9.76 17.44 -6.77
N THR A 82 -10.01 18.16 -5.69
CA THR A 82 -9.09 19.17 -5.16
C THR A 82 -8.58 18.75 -3.79
N ILE A 83 -7.27 18.87 -3.54
CA ILE A 83 -6.73 18.77 -2.18
C ILE A 83 -6.97 20.12 -1.49
N VAL A 84 -7.69 20.08 -0.37
CA VAL A 84 -8.01 21.21 0.48
C VAL A 84 -7.12 21.10 1.71
N GLY A 85 -6.08 21.90 1.79
CA GLY A 85 -5.15 21.81 2.91
C GLY A 85 -4.08 22.86 2.86
N ASP A 86 -3.44 23.02 4.00
CA ASP A 86 -2.26 23.82 4.24
C ASP A 86 -1.01 23.01 3.91
N ASP A 87 -0.10 23.61 3.14
CA ASP A 87 1.25 23.11 2.85
C ASP A 87 2.15 23.18 4.09
N GLU A 88 1.65 22.70 5.24
CA GLU A 88 2.32 22.77 6.52
C GLU A 88 3.61 21.95 6.46
N THR A 89 4.70 22.58 6.87
CA THR A 89 5.98 21.90 7.04
C THR A 89 6.17 21.62 8.53
N LYS A 90 6.43 20.36 8.89
CA LYS A 90 6.67 19.92 10.26
C LYS A 90 8.08 19.37 10.41
N LEU A 91 8.73 19.74 11.50
CA LEU A 91 10.01 19.18 11.91
C LEU A 91 9.79 17.78 12.50
N VAL A 92 10.48 16.78 11.98
CA VAL A 92 10.40 15.38 12.43
C VAL A 92 11.79 14.92 12.88
N ASP A 93 11.91 14.67 14.19
CA ASP A 93 13.14 14.16 14.79
C ASP A 93 13.39 12.68 14.44
N MET A 94 14.63 12.23 14.61
CA MET A 94 15.10 10.88 14.31
C MET A 94 14.28 9.80 15.01
N GLY A 95 13.79 8.83 14.25
CA GLY A 95 12.96 7.75 14.75
C GLY A 95 11.55 8.17 15.18
N LYS A 96 11.19 9.45 15.05
CA LYS A 96 9.87 9.98 15.38
C LYS A 96 8.94 9.97 14.17
N SER A 97 7.66 10.09 14.47
CA SER A 97 6.58 10.15 13.50
C SER A 97 5.81 11.46 13.63
N VAL A 98 5.21 11.88 12.53
CA VAL A 98 4.30 13.02 12.46
C VAL A 98 3.09 12.64 11.62
N THR A 99 1.93 13.16 11.99
CA THR A 99 0.67 12.93 11.27
C THR A 99 0.24 14.22 10.56
N TYR A 100 -0.19 14.06 9.31
CA TYR A 100 -0.82 15.08 8.49
C TYR A 100 -2.29 14.78 8.32
N HIS A 101 -3.12 15.81 8.42
CA HIS A 101 -4.54 15.72 8.17
C HIS A 101 -4.82 16.29 6.78
N ILE A 102 -5.15 15.44 5.82
CA ILE A 102 -5.39 15.83 4.43
C ILE A 102 -6.90 15.87 4.20
N THR A 103 -7.40 16.99 3.67
CA THR A 103 -8.79 17.07 3.20
C THR A 103 -8.81 17.10 1.68
N ILE A 104 -9.76 16.40 1.08
CA ILE A 104 -10.04 16.46 -0.35
C ILE A 104 -11.48 16.90 -0.56
N ARG A 105 -11.73 17.57 -1.69
CA ARG A 105 -13.06 17.95 -2.16
C ARG A 105 -13.30 17.31 -3.53
N ALA A 106 -14.44 16.68 -3.68
CA ALA A 106 -14.95 16.24 -4.97
C ALA A 106 -15.85 17.32 -5.56
N ASP A 107 -15.75 17.56 -6.86
CA ASP A 107 -16.69 18.45 -7.56
C ASP A 107 -18.11 17.87 -7.57
N ASP A 108 -19.11 18.72 -7.81
CA ASP A 108 -20.52 18.35 -7.73
C ASP A 108 -20.95 17.38 -8.85
N ASP A 109 -20.30 17.44 -10.01
CA ASP A 109 -20.62 16.66 -11.22
C ASP A 109 -19.68 15.47 -11.46
N ILE A 110 -18.78 15.18 -10.52
CA ILE A 110 -17.86 14.04 -10.63
C ILE A 110 -18.65 12.73 -10.78
N ALA A 111 -18.27 11.94 -11.79
CA ALA A 111 -18.88 10.64 -12.01
C ALA A 111 -18.53 9.66 -10.86
N PRO A 112 -19.44 8.73 -10.51
CA PRO A 112 -19.11 7.66 -9.57
C PRO A 112 -18.00 6.76 -10.14
N GLY A 113 -17.03 6.39 -9.30
CA GLY A 113 -15.88 5.63 -9.76
C GLY A 113 -14.74 5.55 -8.74
N ILE A 114 -13.64 4.91 -9.17
CA ILE A 114 -12.38 4.89 -8.43
C ILE A 114 -11.39 5.79 -9.15
N TYR A 115 -10.87 6.76 -8.41
CA TYR A 115 -9.88 7.73 -8.82
C TYR A 115 -8.60 7.48 -8.05
N GLN A 116 -7.46 7.84 -8.64
CA GLN A 116 -6.17 7.69 -8.00
C GLN A 116 -5.35 8.95 -8.17
N PHE A 117 -4.61 9.29 -7.13
CA PHE A 117 -3.53 10.27 -7.15
C PHE A 117 -2.38 9.74 -6.31
N GLU A 118 -1.24 10.40 -6.34
CA GLU A 118 -0.07 9.98 -5.57
C GLU A 118 0.33 11.06 -4.58
N ILE A 119 0.78 10.63 -3.40
CA ILE A 119 1.41 11.51 -2.41
C ILE A 119 2.83 11.06 -2.13
N ALA A 120 3.66 12.01 -1.75
CA ALA A 120 5.02 11.78 -1.30
C ALA A 120 5.31 12.72 -0.14
N ASP A 121 6.29 12.38 0.70
CA ASP A 121 6.89 13.39 1.55
C ASP A 121 7.69 14.38 0.68
N LYS A 122 7.92 15.57 1.22
CA LYS A 122 8.78 16.59 0.62
C LYS A 122 9.75 17.06 1.68
N SER A 123 11.02 16.74 1.46
CA SER A 123 12.11 17.09 2.35
C SER A 123 13.37 17.34 1.53
N GLY A 124 14.23 18.25 2.00
CA GLY A 124 15.53 18.53 1.37
C GLY A 124 16.59 17.46 1.64
N VAL A 125 16.31 16.52 2.55
CA VAL A 125 17.28 15.52 3.04
C VAL A 125 16.90 14.08 2.68
N ASP A 126 15.85 13.93 1.87
CA ASP A 126 15.23 12.64 1.54
C ASP A 126 14.99 12.48 0.03
N GLN A 127 15.06 11.24 -0.44
CA GLN A 127 14.51 10.86 -1.74
C GLN A 127 13.15 10.21 -1.53
N HIS A 128 12.10 11.02 -1.72
CA HIS A 128 10.75 10.60 -1.44
C HIS A 128 10.25 9.48 -2.34
N THR A 129 9.44 8.59 -1.76
CA THR A 129 8.70 7.56 -2.50
C THR A 129 7.26 8.02 -2.72
N TRP A 130 6.76 7.84 -3.94
CA TRP A 130 5.37 8.14 -4.28
C TRP A 130 4.47 6.96 -3.93
N GLU A 131 3.47 7.23 -3.10
CA GLU A 131 2.45 6.27 -2.66
C GLU A 131 1.09 6.60 -3.27
N ALA A 132 0.41 5.57 -3.78
CA ALA A 132 -0.89 5.73 -4.42
C ALA A 132 -2.02 5.85 -3.38
N VAL A 133 -2.89 6.84 -3.57
CA VAL A 133 -4.11 7.04 -2.79
C VAL A 133 -5.31 6.80 -3.68
N SER A 134 -6.17 5.87 -3.30
CA SER A 134 -7.42 5.59 -4.02
C SER A 134 -8.60 6.35 -3.41
N VAL A 135 -9.36 7.05 -4.24
CA VAL A 135 -10.59 7.74 -3.86
C VAL A 135 -11.77 7.08 -4.54
N ARG A 136 -12.73 6.60 -3.74
CA ARG A 136 -13.99 6.04 -4.24
C ARG A 136 -15.08 7.09 -4.15
N VAL A 137 -15.53 7.57 -5.30
CA VAL A 137 -16.70 8.44 -5.42
C VAL A 137 -17.95 7.56 -5.42
N LYS A 138 -18.79 7.73 -4.40
CA LYS A 138 -20.07 7.03 -4.28
C LYS A 138 -21.08 7.62 -5.26
N GLY A 139 -21.86 6.77 -5.89
CA GLY A 139 -23.04 7.21 -6.63
C GLY A 139 -24.05 7.89 -5.72
N GLU A 140 -24.81 8.84 -6.27
CA GLU A 140 -26.07 9.21 -5.66
C GLU A 140 -26.90 7.93 -5.56
N GLY A 141 -27.12 7.46 -4.33
CA GLY A 141 -28.13 6.46 -4.10
C GLY A 141 -29.43 7.06 -4.57
N VAL A 142 -29.98 6.57 -5.68
CA VAL A 142 -31.34 6.88 -6.09
C VAL A 142 -32.23 6.46 -4.93
N SER A 143 -32.59 7.41 -4.07
CA SER A 143 -33.61 7.22 -3.07
C SER A 143 -34.90 7.04 -3.86
N ILE A 144 -35.26 5.80 -4.16
CA ILE A 144 -36.59 5.49 -4.69
C ILE A 144 -37.55 5.98 -3.59
N PRO A 145 -38.35 7.03 -3.82
CA PRO A 145 -39.34 7.42 -2.85
C PRO A 145 -40.26 6.21 -2.62
N PRO A 146 -40.65 5.90 -1.37
CA PRO A 146 -41.60 4.82 -1.13
C PRO A 146 -42.85 5.12 -1.94
N SER A 147 -43.08 4.29 -2.97
CA SER A 147 -44.29 4.30 -3.76
C SER A 147 -45.45 4.12 -2.79
N ASN A 148 -46.16 5.20 -2.51
CA ASN A 148 -47.35 5.23 -1.70
C ASN A 148 -48.47 4.52 -2.46
N ALA A 149 -48.45 3.19 -2.47
CA ALA A 149 -49.56 2.36 -2.86
C ALA A 149 -50.46 2.20 -1.62
N GLY A 150 -51.30 3.20 -1.41
CA GLY A 150 -52.46 3.07 -0.54
C GLY A 150 -53.45 2.09 -1.15
N SER A 151 -53.75 1.04 -0.40
CA SER A 151 -55.06 0.40 -0.40
C SER A 151 -55.32 -0.09 1.02
N GLU A 152 -56.42 0.42 1.56
CA GLU A 152 -56.96 0.26 2.89
C GLU A 152 -57.32 -1.20 3.24
N GLU A 153 -57.34 -1.47 4.57
CA GLU A 153 -58.19 -2.40 5.35
C GLU A 153 -58.41 -3.84 4.83
N THR A 154 -58.21 -4.88 5.64
CA THR A 154 -58.99 -5.17 6.86
C THR A 154 -58.25 -6.05 7.88
N GLU A 155 -58.55 -5.81 9.15
CA GLU A 155 -58.28 -6.68 10.31
C GLU A 155 -58.92 -8.08 10.18
N ALA A 156 -58.25 -9.11 10.71
CA ALA A 156 -58.86 -10.11 11.62
C ALA A 156 -57.82 -11.12 12.14
N GLU A 157 -57.68 -11.12 13.48
CA GLU A 157 -57.43 -12.22 14.41
C GLU A 157 -56.69 -13.53 14.01
N LYS A 158 -55.64 -13.80 14.82
CA LYS A 158 -55.45 -15.00 15.68
C LYS A 158 -55.18 -16.35 15.01
N SER A 159 -54.03 -16.94 15.36
CA SER A 159 -53.91 -18.29 15.96
C SER A 159 -52.58 -18.99 15.60
N SER A 160 -51.96 -19.59 16.63
CA SER A 160 -51.07 -20.77 16.58
C SER A 160 -49.73 -20.60 15.84
N GLY A 161 -48.56 -21.01 16.34
CA GLY A 161 -48.18 -21.92 17.42
C GLY A 161 -46.74 -22.37 17.13
N PHE A 162 -45.93 -22.51 18.19
CA PHE A 162 -44.72 -23.32 18.32
C PHE A 162 -43.72 -23.47 17.16
N GLY A 163 -42.46 -23.08 17.40
CA GLY A 163 -41.34 -23.50 16.55
C GLY A 163 -39.97 -22.97 16.99
N ILE A 164 -39.36 -23.63 17.96
CA ILE A 164 -37.98 -23.44 18.43
C ILE A 164 -36.98 -23.71 17.29
N VAL A 165 -36.01 -22.82 17.02
CA VAL A 165 -34.63 -23.22 16.68
C VAL A 165 -33.65 -22.15 17.19
N ALA A 166 -32.85 -22.55 18.17
CA ALA A 166 -31.62 -21.86 18.59
C ALA A 166 -30.49 -22.12 17.57
N LEU A 167 -29.61 -21.15 17.34
CA LEU A 167 -28.22 -21.46 17.02
C LEU A 167 -27.29 -20.33 17.50
N VAL A 168 -26.63 -20.65 18.59
CA VAL A 168 -25.43 -20.00 19.13
C VAL A 168 -24.29 -20.20 18.14
N SER A 169 -23.48 -19.17 17.89
CA SER A 169 -22.12 -19.37 17.39
C SER A 169 -21.20 -18.30 17.99
N ALA A 170 -20.54 -18.72 19.06
CA ALA A 170 -19.33 -18.12 19.59
C ALA A 170 -18.10 -18.86 19.03
N LEU A 171 -16.94 -18.22 19.15
CA LEU A 171 -15.57 -18.62 18.81
C LEU A 171 -15.09 -18.35 17.37
N LEU A 172 -14.26 -17.31 17.25
CA LEU A 172 -12.91 -17.42 16.67
C LEU A 172 -12.03 -16.29 17.25
N LEU A 173 -11.63 -16.48 18.51
CA LEU A 173 -10.69 -15.61 19.23
C LEU A 173 -9.49 -16.46 19.66
N ALA A 174 -8.73 -16.98 18.69
CA ALA A 174 -7.47 -17.70 18.94
C ALA A 174 -6.65 -17.93 17.65
N TYR A 175 -6.29 -16.86 16.91
CA TYR A 175 -5.26 -16.97 15.86
C TYR A 175 -4.16 -15.91 15.95
N ARG A 176 -3.92 -15.40 17.17
CA ARG A 176 -2.82 -14.50 17.49
C ARG A 176 -1.92 -15.15 18.52
N TYR A 177 -1.18 -16.21 18.17
CA TYR A 177 0.07 -16.57 18.85
C TYR A 177 0.85 -17.58 18.00
N GLY A 178 2.10 -17.23 17.67
CA GLY A 178 3.14 -18.23 17.42
C GLY A 178 3.73 -18.28 16.02
N CYS A 179 4.58 -17.32 15.68
CA CYS A 179 5.82 -17.62 14.96
C CYS A 179 6.90 -16.60 15.37
N SER A 180 7.51 -16.85 16.52
CA SER A 180 8.90 -16.43 16.79
C SER A 180 9.80 -17.60 16.39
N ARG A 181 10.84 -17.31 15.60
CA ARG A 181 12.00 -18.19 15.41
C ARG A 181 13.26 -17.33 15.62
N PRO A 182 14.29 -17.83 16.32
CA PRO A 182 15.66 -17.45 16.01
C PRO A 182 16.11 -18.07 14.67
#